data_AF-A0A2H0BH55-F1
#
_entry.id   AF-A0A2H0BH55-F1
#
_cell.length_a   1.000
_cell.length_b   1.000
_cell.length_c   1.000
_cell.angle_alpha   90.00
_cell.angle_beta   90.00
_cell.angle_gamma   90.00
#
_symmetry.space_group_name_H-M   'P 1'
#
loop_
_entity.id
_entity.type
_entity.pdbx_description
1 polymer ?
#
loop_
_entity_poly.entity_id
_entity_poly.type
_entity_poly.pdbx_seq_one_letter_code
_entity_poly.pdbx_strand_id
1 'polypeptide(L)'
;MPKRTKAVEKKIETNKELLIDRFRKTPIIQVACEKVGVGRATYYRWKKEDPLFAEEAENAIAEGVGLINDMAESQLISAIRDKHMTAIIFWLKNRHEAYKTRVELSAIKPNCEELTPEQQETVSKALVLAGLLPEQNEPHE
;
A
#
# COMPACT_ATOMS: atom_id res chain seq x y z
N MET A 1 33.34 -20.59 -1.76
CA MET A 1 32.67 -20.83 -0.45
C MET A 1 32.76 -22.31 -0.13
N PRO A 2 33.05 -22.71 1.12
CA PRO A 2 33.08 -24.13 1.48
C PRO A 2 31.72 -24.76 1.20
N LYS A 3 31.69 -25.93 0.55
CA LYS A 3 30.45 -26.68 0.29
C LYS A 3 29.83 -27.08 1.64
N ARG A 4 28.54 -26.79 1.82
CA ARG A 4 27.79 -27.21 3.01
C ARG A 4 27.69 -28.74 3.02
N THR A 5 27.77 -29.34 4.20
CA THR A 5 27.54 -30.78 4.38
C THR A 5 26.05 -31.10 4.24
N LYS A 6 25.70 -32.28 3.70
CA LYS A 6 24.31 -32.74 3.50
C LYS A 6 23.43 -32.60 4.76
N ALA A 7 23.99 -32.85 5.94
CA ALA A 7 23.26 -32.71 7.21
C ALA A 7 22.85 -31.25 7.51
N VAL A 8 23.69 -30.27 7.12
CA VAL A 8 23.41 -28.84 7.28
C VAL A 8 22.34 -28.38 6.31
N GLU A 9 22.38 -28.85 5.07
CA GLU A 9 21.36 -28.57 4.05
C GLU A 9 19.99 -29.09 4.49
N LYS A 10 19.92 -30.34 4.97
CA LYS A 10 18.69 -30.91 5.53
C LYS A 10 18.14 -30.07 6.68
N LYS A 11 19.00 -29.62 7.60
CA LYS A 11 18.58 -28.78 8.74
C LYS A 11 18.06 -27.42 8.30
N ILE A 12 18.67 -26.81 7.28
CA ILE A 12 18.20 -25.56 6.69
C ILE A 12 16.80 -25.73 6.11
N GLU A 13 16.58 -26.80 5.34
CA GLU A 13 15.28 -27.04 4.71
C GLU A 13 14.17 -27.28 5.73
N THR A 14 14.43 -28.11 6.75
CA THR A 14 13.49 -28.28 7.88
C THR A 14 13.18 -26.96 8.58
N ASN A 15 14.17 -26.08 8.75
CA ASN A 15 13.94 -24.78 9.38
C ASN A 15 13.12 -23.82 8.49
N LYS A 16 13.27 -23.90 7.16
CA LYS A 16 12.43 -23.15 6.20
C LYS A 16 10.99 -23.62 6.26
N GLU A 17 10.75 -24.93 6.19
CA GLU A 17 9.41 -25.53 6.32
C GLU A 17 8.74 -25.10 7.64
N LEU A 18 9.46 -25.20 8.76
CA LEU A 18 8.97 -24.77 10.07
C LEU A 18 8.63 -23.27 10.11
N LEU A 19 9.40 -22.42 9.41
CA LEU A 19 9.10 -21.00 9.30
C LEU A 19 7.83 -20.75 8.49
N ILE A 20 7.66 -21.43 7.35
CA ILE A 20 6.47 -21.33 6.51
C ILE A 20 5.23 -21.71 7.34
N ASP A 21 5.27 -22.83 8.05
CA ASP A 21 4.18 -23.26 8.94
C ASP A 21 3.88 -22.26 10.06
N ARG A 22 4.90 -21.58 10.57
CA ARG A 22 4.71 -20.53 11.58
C ARG A 22 4.10 -19.28 10.98
N PHE A 23 4.46 -18.89 9.75
CA PHE A 23 3.89 -17.71 9.09
C PHE A 23 2.37 -17.81 8.89
N ARG A 24 1.87 -19.00 8.56
CA ARG A 24 0.41 -19.26 8.45
C ARG A 24 -0.38 -18.96 9.72
N LYS A 25 0.28 -18.96 10.89
CA LYS A 25 -0.37 -18.74 12.20
C LYS A 25 0.02 -17.42 12.83
N THR A 26 1.22 -16.94 12.55
CA THR A 26 1.81 -15.74 13.15
C THR A 26 2.61 -15.02 12.06
N PRO A 27 1.98 -14.13 11.29
CA PRO A 27 2.59 -13.43 10.16
C PRO A 27 3.53 -12.29 10.61
N ILE A 28 4.31 -12.51 11.67
CA ILE A 28 5.26 -11.56 12.23
C ILE A 28 6.65 -12.17 12.16
N ILE A 29 7.49 -11.64 11.26
CA ILE A 29 8.82 -12.17 10.94
C ILE A 29 9.67 -12.40 12.19
N GLN A 30 9.75 -11.41 13.09
CA GLN A 30 10.51 -11.52 14.33
C GLN A 30 10.05 -12.71 15.18
N VAL A 31 8.74 -12.82 15.42
CA VAL A 31 8.15 -13.83 16.31
C VAL A 31 8.30 -15.22 15.71
N ALA A 32 8.04 -15.38 14.40
CA ALA A 32 8.21 -16.66 13.72
C ALA A 32 9.68 -17.12 13.75
N CYS A 33 10.62 -16.20 13.47
CA CYS A 33 12.06 -16.43 13.53
C CYS A 33 12.52 -16.89 14.92
N GLU A 34 12.10 -16.20 15.98
CA GLU A 34 12.40 -16.55 17.37
C GLU A 34 11.83 -17.93 17.74
N LYS A 35 10.60 -18.24 17.31
CA LYS A 35 9.94 -19.53 17.61
C LYS A 35 10.61 -20.72 16.93
N VAL A 36 11.21 -20.53 15.76
CA VAL A 36 11.93 -21.60 15.03
C VAL A 36 13.41 -21.65 15.41
N GLY A 37 13.94 -20.60 16.06
CA GLY A 37 15.36 -20.49 16.41
C GLY A 37 16.23 -20.07 15.22
N VAL A 38 15.67 -19.30 14.28
CA VAL A 38 16.39 -18.76 13.11
C VAL A 38 16.53 -17.24 13.27
N GLY A 39 17.72 -16.69 13.04
CA GLY A 39 17.91 -15.24 13.06
C GLY A 39 17.28 -14.56 11.84
N ARG A 40 16.73 -13.35 12.00
CA ARG A 40 16.10 -12.59 10.90
C ARG A 40 17.00 -12.38 9.69
N ALA A 41 18.28 -12.11 9.90
CA ALA A 41 19.25 -11.96 8.82
C ALA A 41 19.36 -13.25 7.98
N THR A 42 19.22 -14.41 8.61
CA THR A 42 19.22 -15.71 7.92
C THR A 42 17.96 -15.90 7.08
N TYR A 43 16.78 -15.53 7.61
CA TYR A 43 15.53 -15.52 6.83
C TYR A 43 15.64 -14.66 5.57
N TYR A 44 16.09 -13.40 5.70
CA TYR A 44 16.23 -12.52 4.53
C TYR A 44 17.28 -13.01 3.54
N ARG A 45 18.36 -13.64 4.03
CA ARG A 45 19.34 -14.29 3.16
C ARG A 45 18.71 -15.44 2.38
N TRP A 46 17.95 -16.32 3.04
CA TRP A 46 17.24 -17.40 2.35
C TRP A 46 16.24 -16.87 1.33
N LYS A 47 15.49 -15.83 1.67
CA LYS A 47 14.57 -15.17 0.74
C LYS A 47 15.29 -14.64 -0.53
N LYS A 48 16.54 -14.19 -0.40
CA LYS A 48 17.35 -13.71 -1.52
C LYS A 48 17.98 -14.85 -2.33
N GLU A 49 18.43 -15.91 -1.66
CA GLU A 49 19.16 -17.04 -2.26
C GLU A 49 18.23 -18.10 -2.86
N ASP A 50 16.99 -18.18 -2.40
CA ASP A 50 16.01 -19.21 -2.76
C ASP A 50 14.65 -18.56 -3.11
N PRO A 51 14.37 -18.35 -4.41
CA PRO A 51 13.12 -17.75 -4.88
C PRO A 51 11.88 -18.58 -4.56
N LEU A 52 11.97 -19.91 -4.53
CA LEU A 52 10.83 -20.79 -4.22
C LEU A 52 10.44 -20.62 -2.75
N PHE A 53 11.42 -20.65 -1.85
CA PHE A 53 11.19 -20.36 -0.43
C PHE A 53 10.61 -18.96 -0.22
N ALA A 54 11.06 -17.97 -1.00
CA ALA A 54 10.55 -16.61 -0.91
C ALA A 54 9.05 -16.53 -1.22
N GLU A 55 8.63 -17.17 -2.32
CA GLU A 55 7.23 -17.24 -2.73
C GLU A 55 6.37 -17.99 -1.70
N GLU A 56 6.83 -19.16 -1.24
CA GLU A 56 6.11 -19.93 -0.22
C GLU A 56 5.96 -19.16 1.10
N ALA A 57 7.02 -18.47 1.53
CA ALA A 57 6.98 -17.65 2.73
C ALA A 57 6.02 -16.46 2.57
N GLU A 58 6.00 -15.79 1.42
CA GLU A 58 5.06 -14.70 1.15
C GLU A 58 3.61 -15.17 1.14
N ASN A 59 3.33 -16.31 0.49
CA ASN A 59 2.02 -16.93 0.47
C ASN A 59 1.56 -17.32 1.88
N ALA A 60 2.44 -17.93 2.68
CA ALA A 60 2.13 -18.29 4.06
C ALA A 60 1.90 -17.07 4.97
N ILE A 61 2.64 -15.97 4.75
CA ILE A 61 2.40 -14.70 5.46
C ILE A 61 1.03 -14.14 5.08
N ALA A 62 0.67 -14.14 3.79
CA ALA A 62 -0.64 -13.65 3.34
C ALA A 62 -1.80 -14.47 3.95
N GLU A 63 -1.67 -15.80 3.96
CA GLU A 63 -2.62 -16.70 4.63
C GLU A 63 -2.74 -16.37 6.13
N GLY A 64 -1.60 -16.21 6.81
CA GLY A 64 -1.58 -15.84 8.23
C GLY A 64 -2.20 -14.47 8.50
N VAL A 65 -2.02 -13.49 7.63
CA VAL A 65 -2.68 -12.18 7.73
C VAL A 65 -4.20 -12.32 7.61
N GLY A 66 -4.68 -13.17 6.70
CA GLY A 66 -6.11 -13.50 6.59
C GLY A 66 -6.69 -14.04 7.90
N LEU A 67 -6.02 -15.04 8.49
CA LEU A 67 -6.43 -15.61 9.78
C LEU A 67 -6.52 -14.55 10.89
N ILE A 68 -5.51 -13.67 10.99
CA ILE A 68 -5.48 -12.61 12.01
C ILE A 68 -6.57 -11.56 11.74
N ASN A 69 -6.89 -11.27 10.47
CA ASN A 69 -7.99 -10.38 10.12
C ASN A 69 -9.33 -10.97 10.57
N ASP A 70 -9.62 -12.24 10.28
CA ASP A 70 -10.85 -12.91 10.72
C ASP A 70 -10.99 -12.87 12.26
N MET A 71 -9.89 -13.10 12.96
CA MET A 71 -9.85 -12.97 14.43
C MET A 71 -10.13 -11.53 14.87
N ALA A 72 -9.52 -10.54 14.22
CA ALA A 72 -9.73 -9.13 14.53
C ALA A 72 -11.18 -8.69 14.27
N GLU A 73 -11.82 -9.19 13.20
CA GLU A 73 -13.23 -8.94 12.93
C GLU A 73 -14.13 -9.52 14.03
N SER A 74 -13.85 -10.74 14.49
CA SER A 74 -14.58 -11.36 15.61
C SER A 74 -14.43 -10.57 16.92
N GLN A 75 -13.21 -10.09 17.21
CA GLN A 75 -12.94 -9.22 18.36
C GLN A 75 -13.67 -7.87 18.24
N LEU A 76 -13.72 -7.28 17.05
CA LEU A 76 -14.44 -6.04 16.79
C LEU A 76 -15.94 -6.18 17.06
N ILE A 77 -16.56 -7.28 16.60
CA ILE A 77 -17.97 -7.57 16.86
C ILE A 77 -18.23 -7.76 18.36
N SER A 78 -17.32 -8.44 19.06
CA SER A 78 -17.42 -8.63 20.51
C SER A 78 -17.35 -7.28 21.24
N ALA A 79 -16.42 -6.40 20.86
CA ALA A 79 -16.32 -5.06 21.42
C ALA A 79 -17.58 -4.21 21.16
N ILE A 80 -18.22 -4.37 20.00
CA ILE A 80 -19.51 -3.71 19.70
C ILE A 80 -20.61 -4.22 20.63
N ARG A 81 -20.68 -5.55 20.87
CA ARG A 81 -21.63 -6.15 21.82
C ARG A 81 -21.44 -5.59 23.23
N ASP A 82 -20.18 -5.37 23.62
CA ASP A 82 -19.81 -4.79 24.91
C ASP A 82 -19.94 -3.26 24.95
N LYS A 83 -20.60 -2.65 23.96
CA LYS A 83 -20.89 -1.21 23.86
C LYS A 83 -19.64 -0.33 23.81
N HIS A 84 -18.51 -0.86 23.31
CA HIS A 84 -17.30 -0.07 23.13
C HIS A 84 -17.48 0.98 22.02
N MET A 85 -17.60 2.24 22.41
CA MET A 85 -17.99 3.32 21.50
C MET A 85 -17.05 3.48 20.30
N THR A 86 -15.73 3.39 20.51
CA THR A 86 -14.75 3.51 19.42
C THR A 86 -14.89 2.40 18.39
N ALA A 87 -15.25 1.18 18.82
CA ALA A 87 -15.48 0.05 17.91
C ALA A 87 -16.76 0.27 17.06
N ILE A 88 -17.82 0.77 17.69
CA ILE A 88 -19.09 1.12 17.01
C ILE A 88 -18.85 2.22 15.98
N ILE A 89 -18.17 3.30 16.37
CA ILE A 89 -17.83 4.41 15.47
C ILE A 89 -16.99 3.89 14.30
N PHE A 90 -15.94 3.12 14.58
CA PHE A 90 -15.07 2.56 13.55
C PHE A 90 -15.86 1.70 12.55
N TRP A 91 -16.75 0.82 13.03
CA TRP A 91 -17.59 -0.01 12.17
C TRP A 91 -18.51 0.82 11.29
N LEU A 92 -19.25 1.78 11.86
CA LEU A 92 -20.20 2.61 11.12
C LEU A 92 -19.49 3.46 10.06
N LYS A 93 -18.35 4.08 10.38
CA LYS A 93 -17.58 4.91 9.44
C LYS A 93 -17.11 4.12 8.20
N ASN A 94 -16.83 2.83 8.34
CA ASN A 94 -16.30 2.01 7.25
C ASN A 94 -17.38 1.21 6.49
N ARG A 95 -18.52 0.88 7.12
CA ARG A 95 -19.55 0.01 6.53
C ARG A 95 -20.90 0.67 6.29
N HIS A 96 -21.09 1.93 6.69
CA HIS A 96 -22.35 2.65 6.47
C HIS A 96 -22.09 4.00 5.78
N GLU A 97 -22.63 4.16 4.56
CA GLU A 97 -22.42 5.35 3.70
C GLU A 97 -22.70 6.68 4.41
N ALA A 98 -23.76 6.76 5.21
CA ALA A 98 -24.10 7.98 5.96
C ALA A 98 -23.03 8.44 6.96
N TYR A 99 -22.15 7.55 7.41
CA TYR A 99 -21.09 7.86 8.39
C TYR A 99 -19.70 7.93 7.76
N LYS A 100 -19.58 7.77 6.44
CA LYS A 100 -18.31 7.96 5.74
C LYS A 100 -17.82 9.39 5.94
N THR A 101 -16.53 9.54 6.19
CA THR A 101 -15.88 10.85 6.27
C THR A 101 -16.05 11.57 4.94
N ARG A 102 -16.80 12.68 4.93
CA ARG A 102 -16.86 13.59 3.80
C ARG A 102 -15.79 14.64 3.98
N VAL A 103 -14.89 14.77 3.01
CA VAL A 103 -13.98 15.91 2.94
C VAL A 103 -14.71 17.00 2.19
N GLU A 104 -15.16 18.02 2.90
CA GLU A 104 -15.65 19.24 2.25
C GLU A 104 -14.44 19.98 1.70
N LEU A 105 -14.24 19.89 0.38
CA LEU A 105 -13.30 20.74 -0.32
C LEU A 105 -13.94 22.13 -0.37
N SER A 106 -13.66 22.96 0.63
CA SER A 106 -13.82 24.40 0.50
C SER A 106 -12.86 24.81 -0.61
N ALA A 107 -13.35 24.86 -1.85
CA ALA A 107 -12.56 25.36 -2.95
C ALA A 107 -12.05 26.74 -2.52
N ILE A 108 -10.75 26.85 -2.28
CA ILE A 108 -10.04 28.09 -2.54
C ILE A 108 -10.49 28.42 -3.95
N LYS A 109 -11.31 29.45 -4.11
CA LYS A 109 -11.77 29.89 -5.44
C LYS A 109 -10.53 29.77 -6.33
N PRO A 110 -10.53 28.97 -7.42
CA PRO A 110 -9.47 29.14 -8.39
C PRO A 110 -9.50 30.64 -8.67
N ASN A 111 -8.40 31.32 -8.37
CA ASN A 111 -8.31 32.73 -8.68
C ASN A 111 -8.41 32.75 -10.20
N CYS A 112 -9.63 32.89 -10.72
CA CYS A 112 -9.86 33.33 -12.08
C CYS A 112 -9.45 34.80 -12.05
N GLU A 113 -8.15 35.01 -11.88
CA GLU A 113 -7.50 36.24 -12.23
C GLU A 113 -7.78 36.38 -13.73
N GLU A 114 -8.49 37.45 -14.08
CA GLU A 114 -8.61 37.85 -15.48
C GLU A 114 -7.19 37.91 -16.05
N LEU A 115 -6.98 37.29 -17.22
CA LEU A 115 -5.66 37.24 -17.85
C LEU A 115 -5.07 38.65 -17.90
N THR A 116 -3.83 38.81 -17.46
CA THR A 116 -3.17 40.11 -17.57
C THR A 116 -3.06 40.51 -19.06
N PRO A 117 -2.99 41.81 -19.38
CA PRO A 117 -2.94 42.26 -20.77
C PRO A 117 -1.82 41.58 -21.60
N GLU A 118 -0.66 41.34 -20.98
CA GLU A 118 0.47 40.63 -21.61
C GLU A 118 0.18 39.15 -21.88
N GLN A 119 -0.53 38.48 -20.98
CA GLN A 119 -0.96 37.09 -21.15
C GLN A 119 -2.01 36.98 -22.25
N GLN A 120 -2.94 37.93 -22.32
CA GLN A 120 -3.95 37.99 -23.38
C GLN A 120 -3.31 38.15 -24.76
N GLU A 121 -2.31 39.03 -24.88
CA GLU A 121 -1.59 39.25 -26.12
C GLU A 121 -0.82 37.99 -26.56
N THR A 122 -0.19 37.30 -25.61
CA THR A 122 0.55 36.05 -25.88
C THR A 122 -0.39 34.95 -26.37
N VAL A 123 -1.55 34.79 -25.72
CA VAL A 123 -2.58 33.82 -26.13
C VAL A 123 -3.16 34.20 -27.49
N SER A 124 -3.41 35.49 -27.75
CA SER A 124 -3.90 35.99 -29.03
C SER A 124 -2.94 35.67 -30.17
N LYS A 125 -1.63 35.96 -30.00
CA LYS A 125 -0.59 35.62 -30.97
C LYS A 125 -0.51 34.11 -31.23
N ALA A 126 -0.59 33.30 -30.19
CA ALA A 126 -0.59 31.84 -30.32
C ALA A 126 -1.81 31.33 -31.10
N LEU A 127 -2.99 31.90 -30.88
CA LEU A 127 -4.23 31.56 -31.60
C LEU A 127 -4.18 31.96 -33.08
N VAL A 128 -3.57 33.10 -33.40
CA VAL A 128 -3.33 33.54 -34.79
C VAL A 128 -2.36 32.58 -35.49
N LEU A 129 -1.23 32.24 -34.86
CA LEU A 129 -0.25 31.30 -35.43
C LEU A 129 -0.82 29.88 -35.62
N ALA A 130 -1.76 29.48 -34.78
CA ALA A 130 -2.50 28.23 -34.91
C ALA A 130 -3.58 28.27 -36.02
N GLY A 131 -3.79 29.42 -36.66
CA GLY A 131 -4.77 29.61 -37.74
C GLY A 131 -6.22 29.66 -37.27
N LEU A 132 -6.45 29.80 -35.96
CA LEU A 132 -7.79 29.85 -35.36
C LEU A 132 -8.39 31.27 -35.39
N LEU A 133 -7.55 32.29 -35.62
CA LEU A 133 -7.94 33.69 -35.79
C LEU A 133 -7.26 34.26 -37.06
N PRO A 134 -7.92 35.18 -37.78
CA PRO A 134 -7.32 35.83 -38.94
C PRO A 134 -6.14 36.72 -38.54
N GLU A 135 -5.07 36.72 -39.34
CA GLU A 135 -3.95 37.65 -39.18
C GLU A 135 -4.46 39.09 -39.37
N GLN A 136 -4.39 39.91 -38.32
CA GLN A 136 -4.65 41.34 -38.44
C GLN A 136 -3.45 41.97 -39.13
N ASN A 137 -3.54 42.18 -40.45
CA ASN A 137 -2.60 42.99 -41.21
C ASN A 137 -2.68 44.44 -40.71
N GLU A 138 -1.66 44.91 -40.02
CA GLU A 138 -1.41 46.35 -39.83
C GLU A 138 -1.22 47.00 -41.22
N PRO A 139 -1.93 48.10 -41.54
CA PRO A 139 -1.74 48.79 -42.81
C PRO A 139 -0.32 49.39 -42.86
N HIS A 140 0.48 48.89 -43.81
CA HIS A 140 1.75 49.49 -44.19
C HIS A 140 1.56 50.93 -44.69
N GLU A 141 2.35 51.86 -44.14
CA GLU A 141 2.73 53.12 -44.79
C GLU A 141 4.15 52.99 -45.35
#